data_AF-A0A661SMX2-F1
#
_entry.id   AF-A0A661SMX2-F1
#
_cell.length_a   1.000
_cell.length_b   1.000
_cell.length_c   1.000
_cell.angle_alpha   90.00
_cell.angle_beta   90.00
_cell.angle_gamma   90.00
#
_symmetry.space_group_name_H-M   'P 1'
#
loop_
_entity.id
_entity.type
_entity.pdbx_description
1 polymer ?
#
loop_
_entity_poly.entity_id
_entity_poly.type
_entity_poly.pdbx_seq_one_letter_code
_entity_poly.pdbx_strand_id
1 'polypeptide(L)' 'MFKGMPKIFWIGMCVMYGWCFFFMFLEMTIPGFPLKPLFGVPACYIYNWIFGLWIINIIVSFLYFYMEEKREAAQENK' A
#
# COMPACT_ATOMS: atom_id res chain seq x y z
N MET A 1 -13.72 2.38 -19.16
CA MET A 1 -12.41 1.87 -18.69
C MET A 1 -12.41 1.22 -17.30
N PHE A 2 -13.55 1.22 -16.57
CA PHE A 2 -13.64 0.65 -15.20
C PHE A 2 -14.69 -0.45 -15.03
N LYS A 3 -15.35 -0.85 -16.12
CA LYS A 3 -16.43 -1.85 -16.10
C LYS A 3 -15.79 -3.23 -16.22
N GLY A 4 -15.44 -3.84 -15.09
CA GLY A 4 -14.91 -5.20 -15.03
C GLY A 4 -13.74 -5.40 -14.05
N MET A 5 -13.09 -4.33 -13.59
CA MET A 5 -12.05 -4.48 -12.58
C MET A 5 -12.67 -4.76 -11.20
N PRO A 6 -12.23 -5.83 -10.51
CA PRO A 6 -12.65 -6.14 -9.15
C PRO A 6 -12.48 -4.93 -8.22
N LYS A 7 -13.45 -4.68 -7.34
CA LYS A 7 -13.35 -3.60 -6.33
C LYS A 7 -12.08 -3.71 -5.47
N ILE A 8 -11.55 -4.93 -5.31
CA ILE A 8 -10.31 -5.20 -4.58
C ILE A 8 -9.08 -4.54 -5.20
N PHE A 9 -9.03 -4.47 -6.54
CA PHE A 9 -7.94 -3.84 -7.27
C PHE A 9 -7.85 -2.34 -6.93
N TRP A 10 -9.01 -1.68 -6.83
CA TRP A 10 -9.10 -0.28 -6.44
C TRP A 10 -8.66 -0.04 -5.01
N ILE A 11 -8.99 -0.95 -4.10
CA ILE A 11 -8.55 -0.87 -2.70
C ILE A 11 -7.03 -1.05 -2.62
N GLY A 12 -6.46 -2.04 -3.32
CA GLY A 12 -5.01 -2.23 -3.40
C GLY A 12 -4.29 -1.00 -3.98
N MET A 13 -4.81 -0.44 -5.07
CA MET A 13 -4.31 0.81 -5.65
C MET A 13 -4.36 1.97 -4.64
N CYS A 14 -5.49 2.15 -3.94
CA CYS A 14 -5.61 3.20 -2.92
C CYS A 14 -4.61 3.02 -1.77
N VAL A 15 -4.29 1.79 -1.36
CA VAL A 15 -3.27 1.54 -0.32
C VAL A 15 -1.87 1.90 -0.84
N MET A 16 -1.52 1.50 -2.06
CA MET A 16 -0.22 1.81 -2.67
C MET A 16 -0.03 3.31 -2.91
N TYR A 17 -1.01 3.96 -3.55
CA TYR A 17 -0.94 5.39 -3.82
C TYR A 17 -1.15 6.24 -2.56
N GLY A 18 -1.97 5.78 -1.63
CA GLY A 18 -2.18 6.43 -0.33
C GLY A 18 -0.91 6.49 0.49
N TRP A 19 -0.06 5.46 0.42
CA TRP A 19 1.28 5.49 1.02
C TRP A 19 2.16 6.59 0.43
N CYS A 20 2.28 6.65 -0.91
CA CYS A 20 3.04 7.70 -1.58
C CYS A 20 2.51 9.09 -1.26
N PHE A 21 1.18 9.24 -1.22
CA PHE A 21 0.51 10.51 -0.92
C PHE A 21 0.74 10.95 0.54
N PHE A 22 0.71 10.01 1.49
CA PHE A 22 1.03 10.27 2.89
C PHE A 22 2.47 10.78 3.05
N PHE A 23 3.44 10.17 2.37
CA PHE A 23 4.83 10.63 2.41
C PHE A 23 5.04 11.97 1.74
N MET A 24 4.34 12.24 0.64
CA MET A 24 4.33 13.58 0.03
C MET A 24 3.86 14.64 1.03
N PHE A 25 2.76 14.38 1.75
CA PHE A 25 2.27 15.28 2.80
C PHE A 25 3.25 15.45 3.96
N LEU A 26 3.95 14.38 4.34
CA LEU A 26 4.95 14.40 5.39
C LEU A 26 6.17 15.22 4.98
N GLU A 27 6.60 15.11 3.72
CA GLU A 27 7.69 15.93 3.16
C GLU A 27 7.32 17.41 3.08
N MET A 28 6.07 17.74 2.75
CA MET A 28 5.59 19.13 2.74
C MET A 28 5.50 19.73 4.15
N THR A 29 5.26 18.93 5.18
CA THR A 29 5.12 19.40 6.56
C THR A 29 6.44 19.43 7.32
N ILE A 30 7.39 18.55 6.99
CA ILE A 30 8.70 18.46 7.66
C ILE A 30 9.82 18.61 6.62
N PRO A 31 10.41 19.81 6.49
CA PRO A 31 11.49 20.03 5.52
C PRO A 31 12.72 19.20 5.88
N GLY A 32 13.28 18.53 4.88
CA GLY A 32 14.52 17.74 5.02
C GLY A 32 14.35 16.37 5.69
N PHE A 33 13.13 15.96 6.05
CA PHE A 33 12.83 14.62 6.57
C PHE A 33 13.36 13.47 5.67
N PRO A 34 13.15 13.47 4.34
CA PRO A 34 13.59 12.36 3.49
C PRO A 34 15.11 12.25 3.38
N LEU A 35 15.82 13.37 3.51
CA LEU A 35 17.28 13.45 3.42
C LEU A 35 17.98 13.31 4.78
N LYS A 36 17.22 13.23 5.88
CA LYS A 36 17.81 13.12 7.22
C LYS A 36 18.54 11.78 7.32
N PRO A 37 19.83 11.78 7.70
CA PRO A 37 20.58 10.54 7.83
C PRO A 37 20.05 9.75 9.02
N LEU A 38 19.61 8.53 8.75
CA LEU A 38 19.19 7.54 9.73
C LEU A 38 20.05 6.30 9.50
N PHE A 39 20.85 5.89 10.49
CA PHE A 39 21.83 4.78 10.35
C PHE A 39 22.85 4.94 9.20
N GLY A 40 23.18 6.18 8.80
CA GLY A 40 24.16 6.45 7.73
C GLY A 40 23.60 6.41 6.31
N VAL A 41 22.30 6.20 6.15
CA VAL A 41 21.57 6.26 4.87
C VAL A 41 20.42 7.27 4.99
N PRO A 42 19.95 7.88 3.88
CA PRO A 42 18.78 8.74 3.91
C PRO A 42 17.58 8.00 4.50
N ALA A 43 16.84 8.62 5.41
CA ALA A 43 15.67 8.02 6.05
C ALA A 43 14.65 7.51 5.02
N CYS A 44 14.59 8.14 3.84
CA CYS A 44 13.76 7.70 2.72
C CYS A 44 14.01 6.30 2.23
N TYR A 45 15.25 5.82 2.28
CA TYR A 45 15.54 4.44 1.93
C TYR A 45 14.95 3.46 2.94
N ILE A 46 15.03 3.79 4.23
CA ILE A 46 14.63 2.87 5.30
C ILE A 46 13.11 2.72 5.35
N TYR A 47 12.35 3.82 5.33
CA TYR A 47 10.89 3.70 5.37
C TYR A 47 10.33 3.14 4.06
N ASN A 48 10.89 3.47 2.90
CA ASN A 48 10.44 2.89 1.63
C ASN A 48 10.78 1.39 1.55
N TRP A 49 11.90 0.97 2.14
CA TRP A 49 12.24 -0.44 2.21
C TRP A 49 11.28 -1.19 3.14
N ILE A 50 11.06 -0.71 4.36
CA ILE A 50 10.19 -1.42 5.32
C ILE A 50 8.74 -1.41 4.83
N PHE A 51 8.22 -0.26 4.43
CA PHE A 51 6.80 -0.18 4.10
C PHE A 51 6.50 -0.55 2.64
N GLY A 52 7.32 -0.09 1.70
CA GLY A 52 7.12 -0.35 0.28
C GLY A 52 7.35 -1.81 -0.10
N LEU A 53 8.34 -2.48 0.50
CA LEU A 53 8.63 -3.89 0.22
C LEU A 53 7.88 -4.86 1.14
N TRP A 54 7.66 -4.54 2.42
CA TRP A 54 7.05 -5.51 3.35
C TRP A 54 5.60 -5.17 3.67
N ILE A 55 5.35 -4.03 4.31
CA ILE A 55 4.03 -3.76 4.92
C ILE A 55 2.92 -3.67 3.86
N ILE A 56 3.14 -2.93 2.77
CA ILE A 56 2.13 -2.77 1.71
C ILE A 56 1.85 -4.11 1.03
N ASN A 57 2.89 -4.90 0.71
CA ASN A 57 2.70 -6.19 0.06
C ASN A 57 1.95 -7.19 0.95
N ILE A 58 2.22 -7.21 2.25
CA ILE A 58 1.49 -8.04 3.21
C ILE A 58 0.02 -7.60 3.29
N ILE A 59 -0.26 -6.29 3.39
CA ILE A 59 -1.63 -5.75 3.45
C ILE A 59 -2.39 -6.09 2.17
N VAL A 60 -1.78 -5.88 1.00
CA VAL A 60 -2.40 -6.19 -0.30
C VAL A 60 -2.67 -7.68 -0.41
N SER A 61 -1.70 -8.53 -0.07
CA SER A 61 -1.85 -10.00 -0.13
C SER A 61 -2.99 -10.48 0.78
N PHE A 62 -3.07 -9.95 2.00
CA PHE A 62 -4.15 -10.24 2.94
C PHE A 62 -5.52 -9.80 2.41
N LEU A 63 -5.61 -8.59 1.86
CA LEU A 63 -6.85 -8.06 1.26
C LEU A 63 -7.33 -8.95 0.11
N TYR A 64 -6.41 -9.38 -0.76
CA TYR A 64 -6.73 -10.26 -1.87
C TYR A 64 -7.23 -11.63 -1.37
N PHE A 65 -6.50 -12.25 -0.43
CA PHE A 65 -6.88 -13.54 0.14
C PHE A 65 -8.28 -13.53 0.76
N TYR A 66 -8.54 -12.60 1.67
CA TYR A 66 -9.83 -12.50 2.37
C TYR A 66 -11.02 -12.27 1.43
N MET A 67 -10.79 -11.55 0.33
CA MET A 67 -11.85 -11.16 -0.59
C MET A 67 -12.09 -12.19 -1.69
N GLU A 68 -11.08 -12.97 -2.07
CA GLU A 68 -11.28 -14.16 -2.91
C GLU A 68 -12.04 -15.25 -2.16
N GLU A 69 -11.70 -15.51 -0.90
CA GLU A 69 -12.40 -16.47 -0.03
C GLU A 69 -13.90 -16.13 0.09
N LYS A 70 -14.22 -14.85 0.26
CA LYS A 70 -15.62 -14.37 0.24
C LYS A 70 -16.29 -14.50 -1.13
N ARG A 71 -15.54 -14.38 -2.22
CA ARG A 71 -16.08 -14.51 -3.58
C ARG A 71 -16.43 -15.98 -3.87
N GLU A 72 -15.57 -16.91 -3.49
CA GLU A 72 -15.79 -18.35 -3.62
C GLU A 72 -16.99 -18.79 -2.77
N ALA A 73 -17.06 -18.37 -1.50
CA ALA A 73 -18.21 -18.65 -0.65
C ALA A 73 -19.54 -18.09 -1.21
N ALA A 74 -19.51 -16.95 -1.90
CA ALA A 74 -20.69 -16.38 -2.55
C ALA A 74 -21.07 -17.09 -3.87
N GLN A 75 -20.15 -17.84 -4.49
CA GLN A 75 -20.41 -18.65 -5.68
C GLN A 75 -20.89 -20.05 -5.32
N GLU A 76 -20.40 -20.66 -4.23
CA GLU A 76 -20.90 -21.95 -3.74
C GLU A 76 -22.35 -21.88 -3.20
N ASN A 77 -22.77 -20.74 -2.67
CA ASN A 77 -24.13 -20.53 -2.14
C ASN A 77 -25.16 -20.11 -3.20
N LYS A 78 -24.81 -20.13 -4.49
CA LYS A 78 -25.71 -19.81 -5.61
C LYS A 78 -26.02 -21.04 -6.44
#